data_AF-A0A0G0EPX9-F1
#
_entry.id   AF-A0A0G0EPX9-F1
#
_cell.length_a   1.000
_cell.length_b   1.000
_cell.length_c   1.000
_cell.angle_alpha   90.00
_cell.angle_beta   90.00
_cell.angle_gamma   90.00
#
_symmetry.space_group_name_H-M   'P 1'
#
loop_
_entity.id
_entity.type
_entity.pdbx_description
1 polymer ?
#
loop_
_entity_poly.entity_id
_entity_poly.type
_entity_poly.pdbx_seq_one_letter_code
_entity_poly.pdbx_strand_id
1 'polypeptide(L)'
;MTREEIIIQMMPFSSGIRHWLKKHPDFFAALKIIYPKRFIALLAIVISYSKLVPKDKIIGIFAYDYLSRPERFKQDFIVDINNKDQEFILYTRLPNRNYGKYVKDINEFFNKYSKGIYYKDSHHISFQDIPEELKPRAIEAQKLGKKLKLSGLRNLSQKEMENLELKLCDL
;
A
#
# COMPACT_ATOMS: atom_id res chain seq x y z
N MET A 1 -17.83 12.01 6.65
CA MET A 1 -16.62 11.16 6.66
C MET A 1 -16.07 11.17 5.25
N THR A 2 -14.81 11.56 5.04
CA THR A 2 -14.22 11.59 3.70
C THR A 2 -13.77 10.20 3.25
N ARG A 3 -13.56 10.01 1.95
CA ARG A 3 -13.01 8.76 1.40
C ARG A 3 -11.67 8.40 2.04
N GLU A 4 -10.81 9.39 2.28
CA GLU A 4 -9.53 9.18 2.94
C GLU A 4 -9.71 8.64 4.36
N GLU A 5 -10.66 9.18 5.11
CA GLU A 5 -10.97 8.71 6.47
C GLU A 5 -11.45 7.26 6.48
N ILE A 6 -12.29 6.86 5.51
CA ILE A 6 -12.74 5.46 5.38
C ILE A 6 -11.55 4.54 5.10
N ILE A 7 -10.67 4.89 4.15
CA ILE A 7 -9.49 4.08 3.81
C ILE A 7 -8.55 3.94 5.02
N ILE A 8 -8.29 5.04 5.74
CA ILE A 8 -7.47 5.03 6.95
C ILE A 8 -8.11 4.12 8.02
N GLN A 9 -9.45 4.14 8.15
CA GLN A 9 -10.16 3.35 9.14
C GLN A 9 -10.15 1.84 8.84
N MET A 10 -10.28 1.48 7.56
CA MET A 10 -10.32 0.08 7.11
C MET A 10 -8.95 -0.61 7.18
N MET A 11 -7.86 0.14 7.13
CA MET A 11 -6.51 -0.43 7.21
C MET A 11 -6.14 -0.77 8.66
N PRO A 12 -5.47 -1.91 8.92
CA PRO A 12 -5.06 -2.30 10.27
C PRO A 12 -3.81 -1.53 10.76
N PHE A 13 -3.79 -0.22 10.54
CA PHE A 13 -2.76 0.69 11.02
C PHE A 13 -2.93 1.02 12.51
N SER A 14 -1.81 1.23 13.19
CA SER A 14 -1.77 1.78 14.56
C SER A 14 -2.39 3.17 14.63
N SER A 15 -2.72 3.62 15.84
CA SER A 15 -3.21 4.99 16.09
C SER A 15 -2.19 6.05 15.63
N GLY A 16 -0.89 5.83 15.84
CA GLY A 16 0.17 6.74 15.39
C GLY A 16 0.20 6.89 13.88
N ILE A 17 0.16 5.80 13.12
CA ILE A 17 0.12 5.86 11.64
C ILE A 17 -1.16 6.57 11.18
N ARG A 18 -2.31 6.23 11.76
CA ARG A 18 -3.59 6.87 11.39
C ARG A 18 -3.53 8.38 11.62
N HIS A 19 -2.96 8.82 12.73
CA HIS A 19 -2.75 10.24 13.03
C HIS A 19 -1.74 10.88 12.07
N TRP A 20 -0.65 10.18 11.76
CA TRP A 20 0.37 10.64 10.83
C TRP A 20 -0.19 10.87 9.43
N LEU A 21 -0.99 9.94 8.92
CA LEU A 21 -1.64 10.04 7.60
C LEU A 21 -2.56 11.26 7.51
N LYS A 22 -3.25 11.63 8.60
CA LYS A 22 -4.09 12.84 8.66
C LYS A 22 -3.28 14.13 8.66
N LYS A 23 -2.07 14.13 9.22
CA LYS A 23 -1.18 15.29 9.32
C LYS A 23 -0.28 15.49 8.09
N HIS A 24 0.01 14.41 7.36
CA HIS A 24 0.94 14.38 6.24
C HIS A 24 0.22 13.89 4.97
N PRO A 25 -0.54 14.77 4.29
CA PRO A 25 -1.33 14.38 3.12
C PRO A 25 -0.48 13.90 1.94
N ASP A 26 0.76 14.39 1.81
CA ASP A 26 1.74 13.92 0.83
C ASP A 26 2.15 12.46 1.07
N PHE A 27 2.30 12.06 2.33
CA PHE A 27 2.53 10.68 2.74
C PHE A 27 1.34 9.80 2.36
N PHE A 28 0.12 10.22 2.70
CA PHE A 28 -1.09 9.48 2.36
C PHE A 28 -1.27 9.34 0.83
N ALA A 29 -1.07 10.44 0.09
CA ALA A 29 -1.15 10.47 -1.36
C ALA A 29 -0.14 9.53 -2.05
N ALA A 30 0.96 9.18 -1.40
CA ALA A 30 1.96 8.27 -1.94
C ALA A 30 1.60 6.77 -1.77
N LEU A 31 0.62 6.42 -0.93
CA LEU A 31 0.27 5.02 -0.69
C LEU A 31 -0.50 4.39 -1.85
N LYS A 32 -0.12 3.19 -2.29
CA LYS A 32 -0.85 2.47 -3.35
C LYS A 32 -2.32 2.19 -3.02
N ILE A 33 -2.60 1.91 -1.74
CA ILE A 33 -3.93 1.51 -1.27
C ILE A 33 -5.01 2.58 -1.47
N ILE A 34 -4.61 3.84 -1.67
CA ILE A 34 -5.54 4.96 -1.84
C ILE A 34 -6.05 5.09 -3.29
N TYR A 35 -5.48 4.30 -4.22
CA TYR A 35 -5.82 4.26 -5.64
C TYR A 35 -6.54 2.94 -6.02
N PRO A 36 -7.78 2.71 -5.54
CA PRO A 36 -8.57 1.51 -5.82
C PRO A 36 -8.85 1.31 -7.32
N LYS A 37 -8.79 2.38 -8.12
CA LYS A 37 -8.88 2.32 -9.59
C LYS A 37 -7.77 1.49 -10.24
N ARG A 38 -6.67 1.21 -9.52
CA ARG A 38 -5.52 0.45 -10.03
C ARG A 38 -5.08 -0.69 -9.11
N PHE A 39 -5.18 -0.49 -7.81
CA PHE A 39 -4.66 -1.42 -6.82
C PHE A 39 -5.79 -1.96 -5.95
N ILE A 40 -5.75 -3.26 -5.67
CA ILE A 40 -6.62 -3.88 -4.66
C ILE A 40 -5.75 -4.15 -3.44
N ALA A 41 -6.01 -3.43 -2.34
CA ALA A 41 -5.31 -3.65 -1.08
C ALA A 41 -5.71 -4.99 -0.47
N LEU A 42 -4.76 -5.69 0.16
CA LEU A 42 -5.07 -6.92 0.92
C LEU A 42 -5.72 -6.63 2.28
N LEU A 43 -5.80 -5.35 2.68
CA LEU A 43 -6.31 -4.89 3.98
C LEU A 43 -5.63 -5.60 5.17
N ALA A 44 -4.32 -5.80 5.03
CA ALA A 44 -3.48 -6.44 6.02
C ALA A 44 -2.08 -5.80 6.01
N ILE A 45 -1.39 -5.89 7.13
CA ILE A 45 0.00 -5.48 7.28
C ILE A 45 0.82 -6.63 7.83
N VAL A 46 2.12 -6.61 7.53
CA VAL A 46 3.10 -7.50 8.14
C VAL A 46 4.11 -6.65 8.89
N ILE A 47 4.57 -7.12 10.04
CA ILE A 47 5.57 -6.42 10.84
C ILE A 47 6.86 -7.23 10.81
N SER A 48 7.96 -6.54 10.54
CA SER A 48 9.31 -7.12 10.51
C SER A 48 10.33 -6.15 11.08
N TYR A 49 11.54 -6.64 11.31
CA TYR A 49 12.68 -5.88 11.78
C TYR A 49 13.90 -6.26 10.94
N SER A 50 14.71 -5.28 10.56
CA SER A 50 15.98 -5.55 9.88
C SER A 50 17.05 -5.91 10.90
N LYS A 51 17.99 -6.80 10.53
CA LYS A 51 19.19 -7.04 11.34
C LYS A 51 20.14 -5.85 11.33
N LEU A 52 20.12 -5.03 10.27
CA LEU A 52 21.01 -3.86 10.11
C LEU A 52 20.54 -2.68 10.95
N VAL A 53 19.23 -2.50 11.07
CA VAL A 53 18.60 -1.41 11.82
C VAL A 53 17.47 -1.98 12.70
N PRO A 54 17.81 -2.72 13.77
CA PRO A 54 16.83 -3.50 14.55
C PRO A 54 15.87 -2.65 15.39
N LYS A 55 16.19 -1.36 15.59
CA LYS A 55 15.34 -0.42 16.32
C LYS A 55 14.14 0.05 15.52
N ASP A 56 14.21 -0.03 14.19
CA ASP A 56 13.14 0.42 13.30
C ASP A 56 12.14 -0.72 13.07
N LYS A 57 10.85 -0.40 13.21
CA LYS A 57 9.77 -1.35 12.91
C LYS A 57 9.34 -1.16 11.46
N ILE A 58 9.47 -2.22 10.66
CA ILE A 58 9.14 -2.23 9.23
C ILE A 58 7.75 -2.82 9.04
N ILE A 59 6.86 -2.05 8.45
CA ILE A 59 5.45 -2.38 8.23
C ILE A 59 5.22 -2.54 6.73
N GLY A 60 5.08 -3.78 6.27
CA GLY A 60 4.82 -4.09 4.87
C GLY A 60 3.33 -4.03 4.55
N ILE A 61 2.99 -3.35 3.45
CA ILE A 61 1.61 -3.18 2.96
C ILE A 61 1.54 -3.79 1.56
N PHE A 62 0.57 -4.67 1.36
CA PHE A 62 0.43 -5.43 0.11
C PHE A 62 -0.74 -4.91 -0.72
N ALA A 63 -0.51 -4.79 -2.02
CA ALA A 63 -1.56 -4.48 -2.97
C ALA A 63 -1.37 -5.24 -4.28
N TYR A 64 -2.47 -5.64 -4.91
CA TYR A 64 -2.48 -6.29 -6.21
C TYR A 64 -2.71 -5.26 -7.31
N ASP A 65 -1.70 -5.06 -8.19
CA ASP A 65 -1.79 -4.20 -9.37
C ASP A 65 -2.44 -4.98 -10.51
N TYR A 66 -3.77 -5.06 -10.46
CA TYR A 66 -4.54 -5.80 -11.45
C TYR A 66 -4.43 -5.15 -12.84
N LEU A 67 -4.18 -3.85 -12.98
CA LEU A 67 -4.06 -3.21 -14.29
C LEU A 67 -2.70 -3.42 -14.97
N SER A 68 -1.64 -3.77 -14.22
CA SER A 68 -0.30 -4.02 -14.76
C SER A 68 -0.23 -5.20 -15.74
N ARG A 69 0.81 -5.20 -16.59
CA ARG A 69 1.11 -6.28 -17.56
C ARG A 69 2.59 -6.72 -17.42
N PRO A 70 2.87 -7.94 -16.96
CA PRO A 70 1.96 -8.86 -16.27
C PRO A 70 1.41 -8.27 -14.96
N GLU A 71 0.23 -8.75 -14.57
CA GLU A 71 -0.38 -8.51 -13.27
C GLU A 71 0.56 -8.97 -12.17
N ARG A 72 0.66 -8.20 -11.08
CA ARG A 72 1.60 -8.53 -10.01
C ARG A 72 1.18 -7.94 -8.67
N PHE A 73 1.65 -8.57 -7.61
CA PHE A 73 1.60 -7.99 -6.28
C PHE A 73 2.73 -6.99 -6.09
N LYS A 74 2.43 -5.96 -5.29
CA LYS A 74 3.36 -4.92 -4.90
C LYS A 74 3.36 -4.78 -3.40
N GLN A 75 4.52 -4.45 -2.85
CA GLN A 75 4.72 -4.19 -1.44
C GLN A 75 5.28 -2.79 -1.25
N ASP A 76 4.61 -2.00 -0.41
CA ASP A 76 5.13 -0.72 0.10
C ASP A 76 5.53 -0.89 1.57
N PHE A 77 6.45 -0.06 2.05
CA PHE A 77 6.93 -0.14 3.42
C PHE A 77 6.71 1.17 4.14
N ILE A 78 5.99 1.13 5.26
CA ILE A 78 6.03 2.18 6.27
C ILE A 78 7.05 1.75 7.32
N VAL A 79 8.01 2.61 7.63
CA VAL A 79 8.96 2.38 8.71
C VAL A 79 8.65 3.32 9.87
N ASP A 80 8.39 2.75 11.04
CA ASP A 80 8.29 3.46 12.31
C ASP A 80 9.69 3.57 12.94
N ILE A 81 10.21 4.79 12.94
CA ILE A 81 11.58 5.10 13.35
C ILE A 81 11.72 4.93 14.86
N ASN A 82 12.67 4.10 15.28
CA ASN A 82 12.86 3.69 16.68
C ASN A 82 11.66 2.95 17.32
N ASN A 83 10.67 2.52 16.54
CA ASN A 83 9.49 1.77 17.03
C ASN A 83 8.74 2.51 18.16
N LYS A 84 8.51 3.81 17.98
CA LYS A 84 7.82 4.67 18.97
C LYS A 84 6.43 5.11 18.53
N ASP A 85 6.00 4.74 17.32
CA ASP A 85 4.73 5.12 16.72
C ASP A 85 4.56 6.65 16.60
N GLN A 86 5.68 7.35 16.41
CA GLN A 86 5.76 8.83 16.43
C GLN A 86 6.29 9.44 15.14
N GLU A 87 7.20 8.76 14.43
CA GLU A 87 7.79 9.24 13.19
C GLU A 87 7.82 8.11 12.17
N PHE A 88 7.30 8.38 10.98
CA PHE A 88 7.16 7.37 9.94
C PHE A 88 7.78 7.83 8.63
N ILE A 89 8.42 6.89 7.93
CA ILE A 89 8.90 7.07 6.56
C ILE A 89 8.22 6.04 5.68
N LEU A 90 7.57 6.50 4.60
CA LEU A 90 7.05 5.64 3.55
C LEU A 90 8.14 5.44 2.50
N TYR A 91 8.45 4.18 2.21
CA TYR A 91 9.23 3.79 1.05
C TYR A 91 8.29 3.16 0.02
N THR A 92 8.26 3.75 -1.16
CA THR A 92 7.41 3.28 -2.27
C THR A 92 8.05 3.65 -3.60
N ARG A 93 7.57 3.04 -4.69
CA ARG A 93 7.99 3.42 -6.03
C ARG A 93 7.18 4.64 -6.48
N LEU A 94 7.83 5.81 -6.50
CA LEU A 94 7.19 7.08 -6.81
C LEU A 94 7.13 7.30 -8.33
N PRO A 95 5.98 7.73 -8.89
CA PRO A 95 5.92 8.18 -10.28
C PRO A 95 6.56 9.58 -10.46
N ASN A 96 6.55 10.42 -9.42
CA ASN A 96 7.07 11.79 -9.42
C ASN A 96 8.13 11.99 -8.32
N ARG A 97 9.14 12.83 -8.55
CA ARG A 97 10.29 13.03 -7.63
C ARG A 97 10.05 14.01 -6.46
N ASN A 98 8.85 14.59 -6.32
CA ASN A 98 8.58 15.68 -5.37
C ASN A 98 7.65 15.29 -4.21
N TYR A 99 7.85 14.12 -3.61
CA TYR A 99 7.18 13.84 -2.34
C TYR A 99 8.02 14.39 -1.18
N GLY A 100 7.37 14.86 -0.11
CA GLY A 100 8.03 15.53 1.00
C GLY A 100 9.02 14.64 1.74
N LYS A 101 9.61 15.16 2.81
CA LYS A 101 10.73 14.52 3.54
C LYS A 101 10.45 13.11 4.10
N TYR A 102 9.18 12.72 4.20
CA TYR A 102 8.74 11.44 4.78
C TYR A 102 8.41 10.37 3.76
N VAL A 103 8.61 10.64 2.47
CA VAL A 103 8.37 9.69 1.39
C VAL A 103 9.65 9.54 0.59
N LYS A 104 10.13 8.31 0.47
CA LYS A 104 11.43 7.98 -0.13
C LYS A 104 11.29 6.92 -1.21
N ASP A 105 12.27 6.87 -2.11
CA ASP A 105 12.28 5.84 -3.14
C ASP A 105 12.55 4.46 -2.51
N ILE A 106 11.86 3.46 -3.03
CA ILE A 106 11.95 2.08 -2.56
C ILE A 106 13.36 1.49 -2.60
N ASN A 107 14.25 1.96 -3.48
CA ASN A 107 15.63 1.49 -3.51
C ASN A 107 16.43 1.96 -2.29
N GLU A 108 16.11 3.12 -1.71
CA GLU A 108 16.72 3.56 -0.45
C GLU A 108 16.37 2.60 0.70
N PHE A 109 15.17 2.03 0.68
CA PHE A 109 14.78 1.00 1.65
C PHE A 109 15.67 -0.23 1.54
N PHE A 110 15.84 -0.78 0.34
CA PHE A 110 16.67 -1.98 0.15
C PHE A 110 18.15 -1.71 0.47
N ASN A 111 18.65 -0.52 0.17
CA ASN A 111 20.02 -0.13 0.55
C ASN A 111 20.20 -0.04 2.07
N LYS A 112 19.19 0.49 2.79
CA LYS A 112 19.27 0.69 4.25
C LYS A 112 18.97 -0.57 5.06
N TYR A 113 17.94 -1.33 4.67
CA TYR A 113 17.41 -2.44 5.45
C TYR A 113 17.76 -3.83 4.89
N SER A 114 18.26 -3.91 3.65
CA SER A 114 18.58 -5.14 2.93
C SER A 114 17.37 -6.08 2.81
N LYS A 115 17.55 -7.39 3.05
CA LYS A 115 16.51 -8.41 3.07
C LYS A 115 16.02 -8.67 4.49
N GLY A 116 14.73 -8.99 4.62
CA GLY A 116 14.14 -9.43 5.88
C GLY A 116 13.20 -10.62 5.71
N ILE A 117 12.54 -11.00 6.80
CA ILE A 117 11.64 -12.17 6.82
C ILE A 117 10.46 -11.95 5.86
N TYR A 118 9.86 -10.76 5.89
CA TYR A 118 8.65 -10.43 5.13
C TYR A 118 8.88 -9.44 3.99
N TYR A 119 10.14 -9.23 3.60
CA TYR A 119 10.49 -8.37 2.47
C TYR A 119 11.77 -8.87 1.79
N LYS A 120 11.75 -8.86 0.46
CA LYS A 120 12.88 -9.22 -0.40
C LYS A 120 13.51 -7.95 -0.98
N ASP A 121 14.60 -8.08 -1.72
CA ASP A 121 15.25 -6.98 -2.48
C ASP A 121 14.41 -6.54 -3.70
N SER A 122 13.08 -6.55 -3.58
CA SER A 122 12.17 -6.16 -4.63
C SER A 122 10.82 -5.78 -4.04
N HIS A 123 10.25 -4.71 -4.58
CA HIS A 123 8.88 -4.27 -4.27
C HIS A 123 7.83 -4.97 -5.14
N HIS A 124 8.27 -5.67 -6.19
CA HIS A 124 7.47 -6.65 -6.91
C HIS A 124 7.67 -7.99 -6.22
N ILE A 125 6.57 -8.55 -5.75
CA ILE A 125 6.56 -9.80 -5.01
C ILE A 125 5.70 -10.81 -5.75
N SER A 126 6.12 -12.07 -5.71
CA SER A 126 5.32 -13.18 -6.22
C SER A 126 4.27 -13.58 -5.19
N PHE A 127 3.28 -14.36 -5.61
CA PHE A 127 2.29 -14.92 -4.69
C PHE A 127 2.94 -15.81 -3.61
N GLN A 128 4.03 -16.49 -3.96
CA GLN A 128 4.81 -17.34 -3.05
C GLN A 128 5.51 -16.54 -1.96
N ASP A 129 5.75 -15.25 -2.19
CA ASP A 129 6.41 -14.36 -1.23
C ASP A 129 5.43 -13.73 -0.24
N ILE A 130 4.12 -13.88 -0.48
CA ILE A 130 3.08 -13.41 0.44
C ILE A 130 3.01 -14.38 1.62
N PRO A 131 3.03 -13.89 2.88
CA PRO A 131 2.90 -14.74 4.05
C PRO A 131 1.65 -15.62 4.00
N GLU A 132 1.73 -16.84 4.52
CA GLU A 132 0.65 -17.85 4.42
C GLU A 132 -0.68 -17.29 4.93
N GLU A 133 -0.65 -16.55 6.04
CA GLU A 133 -1.81 -15.90 6.64
C GLU A 133 -2.48 -14.85 5.75
N LEU A 134 -1.75 -14.28 4.79
CA LEU A 134 -2.25 -13.27 3.86
C LEU A 134 -2.65 -13.85 2.49
N LYS A 135 -2.28 -15.10 2.18
CA LYS A 135 -2.60 -15.73 0.90
C LYS A 135 -4.10 -15.82 0.61
N PRO A 136 -5.01 -16.09 1.57
CA PRO A 136 -6.45 -16.06 1.30
C PRO A 136 -6.92 -14.70 0.75
N ARG A 137 -6.45 -13.60 1.35
CA ARG A 137 -6.74 -12.23 0.92
C ARG A 137 -6.13 -11.92 -0.45
N ALA A 138 -4.94 -12.44 -0.72
CA ALA A 138 -4.29 -12.31 -2.02
C ALA A 138 -5.09 -13.00 -3.14
N ILE A 139 -5.65 -14.18 -2.88
CA ILE A 139 -6.53 -14.89 -3.81
C ILE A 139 -7.81 -14.09 -4.07
N GLU A 140 -8.43 -13.53 -3.02
CA GLU A 140 -9.60 -12.66 -3.15
C GLU A 140 -9.30 -11.42 -3.99
N ALA A 141 -8.17 -10.77 -3.75
CA ALA A 141 -7.72 -9.61 -4.53
C ALA A 141 -7.54 -9.96 -6.02
N GLN A 142 -6.97 -11.13 -6.34
CA GLN A 142 -6.87 -11.61 -7.72
C GLN A 142 -8.24 -11.88 -8.34
N LYS A 143 -9.15 -12.55 -7.63
CA LYS A 143 -10.53 -12.80 -8.09
C LYS A 143 -11.26 -11.49 -8.38
N LEU A 144 -11.15 -10.52 -7.47
CA LEU A 144 -11.75 -9.19 -7.63
C LEU A 144 -11.13 -8.45 -8.82
N GLY A 145 -9.81 -8.45 -8.97
CA GLY A 145 -9.12 -7.81 -10.09
C GLY A 145 -9.55 -8.36 -11.46
N LYS A 146 -9.76 -9.68 -11.55
CA LYS A 146 -10.33 -10.32 -12.75
C LYS A 146 -11.76 -9.85 -13.02
N LYS A 147 -12.63 -9.81 -12.00
CA LYS A 147 -14.00 -9.30 -12.13
C LYS A 147 -14.04 -7.84 -12.60
N LEU A 148 -13.23 -6.96 -12.00
CA LEU A 148 -13.16 -5.54 -12.35
C LEU A 148 -12.64 -5.30 -13.77
N LYS A 149 -11.79 -6.19 -14.30
CA LYS A 149 -11.37 -6.14 -15.71
C LYS A 149 -12.50 -6.52 -16.66
N LEU A 150 -13.22 -7.58 -16.33
CA LEU A 150 -14.31 -8.12 -17.16
C LEU A 150 -15.54 -7.20 -17.16
N SER A 151 -15.78 -6.46 -16.07
CA SER A 151 -16.90 -5.53 -15.97
C SER A 151 -16.75 -4.25 -16.81
N GLY A 152 -15.66 -4.07 -17.57
CA GLY A 152 -15.48 -2.91 -18.43
C GLY A 152 -15.17 -1.61 -17.70
N LEU A 153 -15.00 -1.61 -16.37
CA LEU A 153 -14.52 -0.45 -15.59
C LEU A 153 -13.18 0.10 -16.09
N ARG A 154 -12.45 -0.71 -16.87
CA ARG A 154 -11.23 -0.33 -17.58
C ARG A 154 -11.42 0.78 -18.63
N ASN A 155 -12.66 0.98 -19.11
CA ASN A 155 -13.00 1.92 -20.17
C ASN A 155 -13.68 3.18 -19.63
N LEU A 156 -13.95 3.27 -18.32
CA LEU A 156 -14.50 4.46 -17.74
C LEU A 156 -13.42 5.55 -17.68
N SER A 157 -13.74 6.70 -18.26
CA SER A 157 -13.00 7.94 -18.05
C SER A 157 -12.93 8.27 -16.56
N GLN A 158 -11.97 9.12 -16.20
CA GLN A 158 -11.79 9.56 -14.82
C GLN A 158 -13.09 10.17 -14.23
N LYS A 159 -13.82 10.91 -15.05
CA LYS A 159 -15.12 11.52 -14.72
C LYS A 159 -16.23 10.48 -14.49
N GLU A 160 -16.26 9.42 -15.31
CA GLU A 160 -17.24 8.33 -15.14
C GLU A 160 -16.95 7.51 -13.87
N MET A 161 -15.68 7.31 -13.55
CA MET A 161 -15.29 6.69 -12.29
C MET A 161 -15.65 7.56 -11.07
N GLU A 162 -15.46 8.87 -11.14
CA GLU A 162 -15.85 9.81 -10.07
C GLU A 162 -17.38 9.82 -9.86
N ASN A 163 -18.16 9.80 -10.94
CA ASN A 163 -19.62 9.69 -10.87
C ASN A 163 -20.10 8.36 -10.28
N LEU A 164 -19.41 7.25 -10.59
CA LEU A 164 -19.71 5.94 -10.00
C LEU A 164 -19.37 5.91 -8.51
N GLU A 165 -18.23 6.48 -8.11
CA GLU A 165 -17.82 6.61 -6.72
C GLU A 165 -18.83 7.44 -5.91
N LEU A 166 -19.30 8.59 -6.45
CA LEU A 166 -20.36 9.40 -5.81
C LEU A 166 -21.65 8.61 -5.60
N LYS A 167 -22.14 7.92 -6.64
CA LYS A 167 -23.36 7.09 -6.56
C LYS A 167 -23.27 5.95 -5.55
N LEU A 168 -22.07 5.42 -5.31
CA LEU A 168 -21.85 4.33 -4.34
C LEU A 168 -21.67 4.84 -2.90
N CYS A 169 -21.31 6.11 -2.71
CA CYS A 169 -21.17 6.74 -1.41
C CYS A 169 -22.47 7.39 -0.89
N ASP A 170 -23.45 7.61 -1.75
CA ASP A 170 -24.80 8.11 -1.40
C ASP A 170 -25.79 6.98 -1.02
N LEU A 171 -25.31 5.75 -0.81
CA LEU A 171 -26.04 4.56 -0.35
C LEU A 171 -25.53 4.11 1.03
#